data_AF-A0A3D2H0Z5-F1
#
_entry.id   AF-A0A3D2H0Z5-F1
#
_cell.length_a   1.000
_cell.length_b   1.000
_cell.length_c   1.000
_cell.angle_alpha   90.00
_cell.angle_beta   90.00
_cell.angle_gamma   90.00
#
_symmetry.space_group_name_H-M   'P 1'
#
loop_
_entity.id
_entity.type
_entity.pdbx_description
1 polymer ?
#
loop_
_entity_poly.entity_id
_entity_poly.type
_entity_poly.pdbx_seq_one_letter_code
_entity_poly.pdbx_strand_id
1 'polypeptide(L)'
;MRKMLACFLALLMCCTGLTAFAESLTLPEVLPKSYFLEAAQQDYPDWQIRRASYYISGRYEGESARYIEISIYRITDSAIELLELSTLINPIREGDDVSWSVSALIPVEIVSGAADDLCAMTAEEIFYDGIGASFTNAARNLLVPSLRAADESVTQLLSCSKFLFCITENSAGKSILRIAEWDGSSYANVVATRPQPHLNFLPAHSYDGEMELWLSEDAVVYPRYDAEVGWHINHFFINDSNLVVFQNRIIEGEIEEWYQDNNSEHYGRLTLPHSLTDVDFATFPQTLDEVLAYMDYTGVACTAHDDTPLYAAPDGGVLAYCYTRVPMVVISESGDWREVQLGGDADGLRCWVRAADLAFGADTENVVCTFPTHEEVDRAQEAVSFSGKALPLAKGCAWWMIGTMADGDYLMMFADNEEIFVGTAPASAFSGIGETEDDDDWDDEDDDW
;
A
#
# COMPACT_ATOMS: atom_id res chain seq x y z
N MET A 1 3.72 12.63 19.86
CA MET A 1 5.07 12.26 20.37
C MET A 1 5.15 10.93 21.12
N ARG A 2 4.31 10.62 22.13
CA ARG A 2 4.35 9.28 22.80
C ARG A 2 3.74 8.16 21.95
N LYS A 3 2.69 8.44 21.16
CA LYS A 3 2.10 7.48 20.20
C LYS A 3 3.04 7.20 19.01
N MET A 4 3.67 8.23 18.46
CA MET A 4 4.67 8.12 17.37
C MET A 4 5.90 7.26 17.73
N LEU A 5 6.31 7.23 19.01
CA LEU A 5 7.39 6.36 19.50
C LEU A 5 6.91 4.91 19.69
N ALA A 6 5.61 4.70 19.99
CA ALA A 6 4.99 3.39 20.07
C ALA A 6 4.80 2.75 18.69
N CYS A 7 4.44 3.54 17.66
CA CYS A 7 4.41 3.10 16.25
C CYS A 7 5.80 2.67 15.75
N PHE A 8 6.86 3.39 16.16
CA PHE A 8 8.24 3.00 15.85
C PHE A 8 8.67 1.69 16.56
N LEU A 9 8.05 1.34 17.69
CA LEU A 9 8.27 0.10 18.43
C LEU A 9 7.40 -1.06 17.94
N ALA A 10 6.18 -0.79 17.45
CA ALA A 10 5.29 -1.79 16.88
C ALA A 10 5.79 -2.30 15.51
N LEU A 11 6.26 -1.40 14.63
CA LEU A 11 6.94 -1.80 13.39
C LEU A 11 8.27 -2.53 13.67
N LEU A 12 8.97 -2.16 14.75
CA LEU A 12 10.15 -2.90 15.23
C LEU A 12 9.75 -4.29 15.75
N MET A 13 8.59 -4.43 16.38
CA MET A 13 8.10 -5.70 16.94
C MET A 13 7.58 -6.67 15.89
N CYS A 14 7.02 -6.20 14.77
CA CYS A 14 6.79 -7.07 13.59
C CYS A 14 8.10 -7.54 12.93
N CYS A 15 9.23 -6.87 13.18
CA CYS A 15 10.57 -7.33 12.80
C CYS A 15 11.30 -8.11 13.91
N THR A 16 10.82 -8.13 15.15
CA THR A 16 11.39 -8.92 16.26
C THR A 16 10.50 -10.09 16.74
N GLY A 17 9.36 -10.36 16.10
CA GLY A 17 8.53 -11.55 16.33
C GLY A 17 9.18 -12.91 16.00
N LEU A 18 10.49 -12.91 15.72
CA LEU A 18 11.31 -14.09 15.43
C LEU A 18 12.38 -14.35 16.51
N THR A 19 12.11 -14.07 17.79
CA THR A 19 13.01 -14.51 18.88
C THR A 19 12.27 -15.06 20.09
N ALA A 20 11.48 -16.13 19.91
CA ALA A 20 11.02 -16.95 21.04
C ALA A 20 10.77 -18.42 20.65
N PHE A 21 11.72 -19.05 19.96
CA PHE A 21 11.93 -20.50 20.03
C PHE A 21 13.43 -20.78 20.03
N ALA A 22 14.09 -20.33 21.09
CA ALA A 22 15.49 -20.63 21.35
C ALA A 22 15.59 -21.82 22.32
N GLU A 23 15.26 -23.02 21.86
CA GLU A 23 15.77 -24.25 22.49
C GLU A 23 16.19 -25.28 21.42
N SER A 24 17.50 -25.42 21.29
CA SER A 24 18.20 -26.58 20.71
C SER A 24 18.03 -26.87 19.21
N LEU A 25 18.46 -25.94 18.35
CA LEU A 25 19.00 -26.28 17.03
C LEU A 25 20.31 -25.52 16.85
N THR A 26 21.44 -26.21 16.98
CA THR A 26 22.72 -25.73 16.49
C THR A 26 22.57 -25.55 14.98
N LEU A 27 22.31 -24.32 14.55
CA LEU A 27 22.22 -23.96 13.14
C LEU A 27 23.51 -24.40 12.44
N PRO A 28 23.43 -25.03 11.25
CA PRO A 28 24.63 -25.37 10.48
C PRO A 28 25.53 -24.14 10.33
N GLU A 29 26.83 -24.35 10.48
CA GLU A 29 27.83 -23.30 10.28
C GLU A 29 27.78 -22.86 8.82
N VAL A 30 27.25 -21.66 8.58
CA VAL A 30 27.20 -21.02 7.26
C VAL A 30 28.56 -20.38 7.00
N LEU A 31 29.03 -20.43 5.75
CA LEU A 31 30.29 -19.80 5.35
C LEU A 31 30.30 -18.29 5.70
N PRO A 32 31.46 -17.73 6.04
CA PRO A 32 31.57 -16.32 6.39
C PRO A 32 31.30 -15.41 5.19
N LYS A 33 30.88 -14.17 5.46
CA LYS A 33 30.60 -13.14 4.44
C LYS A 33 31.78 -12.94 3.47
N SER A 34 33.01 -13.03 3.97
CA SER A 34 34.23 -12.93 3.17
C SER A 34 34.29 -13.95 2.03
N TYR A 35 33.81 -15.18 2.23
CA TYR A 35 33.79 -16.21 1.19
C TYR A 35 32.97 -15.76 -0.02
N PHE A 36 31.79 -15.21 0.23
CA PHE A 36 30.88 -14.75 -0.82
C PHE A 36 31.35 -13.46 -1.48
N LEU A 37 31.99 -12.56 -0.72
CA LEU A 37 32.62 -11.36 -1.28
C LEU A 37 33.78 -11.71 -2.22
N GLU A 38 34.61 -12.69 -1.85
CA GLU A 38 35.69 -13.20 -2.69
C GLU A 38 35.15 -13.86 -3.97
N ALA A 39 34.10 -14.68 -3.85
CA ALA A 39 33.43 -15.28 -5.00
C ALA A 39 32.84 -14.23 -5.94
N ALA A 40 32.11 -13.24 -5.42
CA ALA A 40 31.57 -12.14 -6.22
C ALA A 40 32.68 -11.34 -6.91
N GLN A 41 33.78 -11.05 -6.23
CA GLN A 41 34.91 -10.34 -6.83
C GLN A 41 35.63 -11.17 -7.90
N GLN A 42 35.68 -12.49 -7.76
CA GLN A 42 36.23 -13.39 -8.77
C GLN A 42 35.36 -13.43 -10.04
N ASP A 43 34.04 -13.48 -9.88
CA ASP A 43 33.08 -13.54 -10.99
C ASP A 43 32.90 -12.17 -11.68
N TYR A 44 33.06 -11.08 -10.92
CA TYR A 44 32.89 -9.70 -11.37
C TYR A 44 34.16 -8.85 -11.07
N PRO A 45 35.31 -9.15 -11.71
CA PRO A 45 36.60 -8.55 -11.36
C PRO A 45 36.69 -7.04 -11.62
N ASP A 46 35.90 -6.51 -12.55
CA ASP A 46 35.86 -5.09 -12.90
C ASP A 46 34.85 -4.29 -12.06
N TRP A 47 34.19 -4.93 -11.10
CA TRP A 47 33.17 -4.34 -10.25
C TRP A 47 33.69 -4.17 -8.82
N GLN A 48 33.17 -3.15 -8.14
CA GLN A 48 33.46 -2.85 -6.74
C GLN A 48 32.28 -3.27 -5.86
N ILE A 49 32.58 -3.76 -4.67
CA ILE A 49 31.56 -4.06 -3.66
C ILE A 49 31.03 -2.76 -3.06
N ARG A 50 29.70 -2.57 -3.10
CA ARG A 50 29.01 -1.50 -2.37
C ARG A 50 28.57 -1.96 -0.99
N ARG A 51 27.85 -3.09 -0.92
CA ARG A 51 27.19 -3.59 0.30
C ARG A 51 27.05 -5.11 0.23
N ALA A 52 27.03 -5.76 1.39
CA ALA A 52 26.59 -7.15 1.49
C ALA A 52 25.76 -7.40 2.76
N SER A 53 24.59 -8.01 2.61
CA SER A 53 23.61 -8.29 3.67
C SER A 53 23.17 -9.75 3.65
N TYR A 54 22.89 -10.30 4.84
CA TYR A 54 22.23 -11.59 4.98
C TYR A 54 20.77 -11.38 5.32
N TYR A 55 19.89 -12.21 4.79
CA TYR A 55 18.48 -12.24 5.18
C TYR A 55 17.94 -13.67 5.15
N ILE A 56 16.77 -13.86 5.77
CA ILE A 56 16.05 -15.12 5.80
C ILE A 56 14.73 -14.91 5.06
N SER A 57 14.41 -15.80 4.13
CA SER A 57 13.12 -15.76 3.42
C SER A 57 12.69 -17.17 3.01
N GLY A 58 11.52 -17.59 3.46
CA GLY A 58 10.96 -18.91 3.16
C GLY A 58 11.69 -20.08 3.84
N ARG A 59 11.52 -21.28 3.27
CA ARG A 59 12.11 -22.52 3.78
C ARG A 59 12.86 -23.28 2.70
N TYR A 60 13.97 -23.90 3.08
CA TYR A 60 14.75 -24.81 2.26
C TYR A 60 14.93 -26.13 3.01
N GLU A 61 14.47 -27.24 2.43
CA GLU A 61 14.56 -28.59 3.02
C GLU A 61 14.07 -28.69 4.48
N GLY A 62 13.07 -27.89 4.84
CA GLY A 62 12.47 -27.86 6.19
C GLY A 62 13.13 -26.88 7.17
N GLU A 63 14.26 -26.26 6.81
CA GLU A 63 14.95 -25.23 7.58
C GLU A 63 14.65 -23.82 7.03
N SER A 64 14.98 -22.78 7.81
CA SER A 64 14.93 -21.39 7.33
C SER A 64 15.90 -21.20 6.16
N ALA A 65 15.38 -20.77 5.01
CA ALA A 65 16.22 -20.45 3.85
C ALA A 65 16.93 -19.10 4.07
N ARG A 66 18.25 -19.12 3.97
CA ARG A 66 19.17 -18.01 4.20
C ARG A 66 19.76 -17.58 2.88
N TYR A 67 19.81 -16.27 2.68
CA TYR A 67 20.35 -15.66 1.49
C TYR A 67 21.44 -14.68 1.86
N ILE A 68 22.41 -14.53 0.96
CA ILE A 68 23.27 -13.35 0.93
C ILE A 68 22.91 -12.53 -0.30
N GLU A 69 22.82 -11.23 -0.13
CA GLU A 69 22.72 -10.25 -1.19
C GLU A 69 23.98 -9.37 -1.18
N ILE A 70 24.58 -9.18 -2.35
CA ILE A 70 25.76 -8.34 -2.55
C ILE A 70 25.43 -7.33 -3.64
N SER A 71 25.42 -6.04 -3.28
CA SER A 71 25.32 -4.96 -4.24
C SER A 71 26.72 -4.60 -4.73
N ILE A 72 26.90 -4.60 -6.05
CA ILE A 72 28.15 -4.24 -6.71
C ILE A 72 27.91 -3.11 -7.71
N TYR A 73 28.93 -2.32 -7.97
CA TYR A 73 28.86 -1.21 -8.92
C TYR A 73 30.15 -1.07 -9.72
N ARG A 74 30.05 -0.44 -10.89
CA ARG A 74 31.21 0.04 -11.63
C ARG A 74 30.93 1.41 -12.22
N ILE A 75 31.99 2.19 -12.37
CA ILE A 75 31.93 3.53 -12.94
C ILE A 75 32.49 3.46 -14.35
N THR A 76 31.72 3.98 -15.30
CA THR A 76 32.14 4.16 -16.70
C THR A 76 32.27 5.65 -17.00
N ASP A 77 32.68 6.01 -18.23
CA ASP A 77 32.72 7.41 -18.65
C ASP A 77 31.34 8.09 -18.68
N SER A 78 30.26 7.31 -18.78
CA SER A 78 28.90 7.82 -19.00
C SER A 78 27.91 7.48 -17.89
N ALA A 79 28.17 6.47 -17.07
CA ALA A 79 27.22 6.01 -16.05
C ALA A 79 27.87 5.25 -14.89
N ILE A 80 27.20 5.26 -13.74
CA ILE A 80 27.37 4.26 -12.69
C ILE A 80 26.42 3.11 -13.00
N GLU A 81 26.98 1.93 -13.23
CA GLU A 81 26.21 0.69 -13.41
C GLU A 81 26.18 -0.09 -12.10
N LEU A 82 25.06 -0.76 -11.83
CA LEU A 82 24.76 -1.36 -10.53
C LEU A 82 24.10 -2.74 -10.73
N LEU A 83 24.56 -3.72 -9.97
CA LEU A 83 23.98 -5.06 -9.91
C LEU A 83 23.73 -5.45 -8.45
N GLU A 84 22.66 -6.22 -8.24
CA GLU A 84 22.36 -6.92 -7.00
C GLU A 84 22.49 -8.42 -7.25
N LEU A 85 23.45 -9.04 -6.57
CA LEU A 85 23.71 -10.47 -6.64
C LEU A 85 23.08 -11.13 -5.42
N SER A 86 22.23 -12.15 -5.62
CA SER A 86 21.66 -12.92 -4.51
C SER A 86 21.87 -14.42 -4.71
N THR A 87 22.07 -15.14 -3.60
CA THR A 87 22.15 -16.62 -3.63
C THR A 87 21.66 -17.22 -2.32
N LEU A 88 21.04 -18.39 -2.41
CA LEU A 88 20.70 -19.22 -1.25
C LEU A 88 22.00 -19.86 -0.71
N ILE A 89 22.27 -19.67 0.58
CA ILE A 89 23.55 -20.09 1.19
C ILE A 89 23.47 -21.41 1.97
N ASN A 90 22.27 -21.90 2.32
CA ASN A 90 22.10 -23.17 3.04
C ASN A 90 22.86 -24.36 2.43
N PRO A 91 22.83 -24.59 1.10
CA PRO A 91 23.48 -25.76 0.52
C PRO A 91 24.98 -25.58 0.27
N ILE A 92 25.51 -24.36 0.33
CA ILE A 92 26.87 -24.03 -0.15
C ILE A 92 27.93 -24.43 0.89
N ARG A 93 28.94 -25.16 0.45
CA ARG A 93 30.12 -25.55 1.23
C ARG A 93 31.39 -24.91 0.67
N GLU A 94 32.45 -24.89 1.49
CA GLU A 94 33.74 -24.33 1.07
C GLU A 94 34.27 -25.08 -0.16
N GLY A 95 34.60 -24.33 -1.21
CA GLY A 95 35.07 -24.86 -2.49
C GLY A 95 33.95 -25.11 -3.51
N ASP A 96 32.68 -24.94 -3.14
CA ASP A 96 31.57 -24.96 -4.10
C ASP A 96 31.54 -23.66 -4.92
N ASP A 97 31.19 -23.78 -6.20
CA ASP A 97 30.89 -22.62 -7.05
C ASP A 97 29.62 -21.91 -6.56
N VAL A 98 29.64 -20.58 -6.56
CA VAL A 98 28.49 -19.77 -6.14
C VAL A 98 27.66 -19.38 -7.36
N SER A 99 26.41 -19.82 -7.40
CA SER A 99 25.49 -19.45 -8.47
C SER A 99 24.67 -18.22 -8.10
N TRP A 100 24.95 -17.09 -8.73
CA TRP A 100 24.24 -15.82 -8.49
C TRP A 100 22.93 -15.72 -9.28
N SER A 101 21.86 -15.33 -8.60
CA SER A 101 20.76 -14.59 -9.22
C SER A 101 21.20 -13.13 -9.36
N VAL A 102 21.02 -12.54 -10.53
CA VAL A 102 21.53 -11.20 -10.85
C VAL A 102 20.38 -10.30 -11.25
N SER A 103 20.21 -9.21 -10.50
CA SER A 103 19.27 -8.13 -10.81
C SER A 103 20.06 -6.88 -11.17
N ALA A 104 19.73 -6.24 -12.29
CA ALA A 104 20.33 -4.95 -12.65
C ALA A 104 19.48 -3.80 -12.12
N LEU A 105 20.13 -2.79 -11.53
CA LEU A 105 19.50 -1.51 -11.26
C LEU A 105 19.70 -0.57 -12.45
N ILE A 106 18.90 0.48 -12.53
CA ILE A 106 18.99 1.47 -13.60
C ILE A 106 20.38 2.14 -13.57
N PRO A 107 21.11 2.14 -14.69
CA PRO A 107 22.36 2.89 -14.81
C PRO A 107 22.13 4.37 -14.55
N VAL A 108 22.98 4.97 -13.72
CA VAL A 108 22.86 6.38 -13.34
C VAL A 108 23.84 7.21 -14.14
N GLU A 109 23.32 8.06 -15.02
CA GLU A 109 24.12 8.92 -15.90
C GLU A 109 25.11 9.78 -15.10
N ILE A 110 26.33 9.90 -15.62
CA ILE A 110 27.40 10.73 -15.05
C ILE A 110 27.55 12.01 -15.87
N VAL A 111 27.75 13.13 -15.19
CA VAL A 111 28.12 14.40 -15.83
C VAL A 111 29.43 14.22 -16.58
N SER A 112 29.46 14.60 -17.86
CA SER A 112 30.66 14.51 -18.70
C SER A 112 31.91 15.06 -18.00
N GLY A 113 32.92 14.19 -17.81
CA GLY A 113 34.19 14.52 -17.16
C GLY A 113 34.25 14.28 -15.65
N ALA A 114 33.18 13.81 -15.01
CA ALA A 114 33.14 13.53 -13.57
C ALA A 114 33.52 12.08 -13.19
N ALA A 115 33.82 11.22 -14.17
CA ALA A 115 34.14 9.81 -13.91
C ALA A 115 35.39 9.64 -13.03
N ASP A 116 36.45 10.41 -13.27
CA ASP A 116 37.67 10.36 -12.45
C ASP A 116 37.41 10.79 -11.00
N ASP A 117 36.57 11.81 -10.80
CA ASP A 117 36.19 12.29 -9.47
C ASP A 117 35.40 11.21 -8.71
N LEU A 118 34.43 10.56 -9.38
CA LEU A 118 33.67 9.46 -8.80
C LEU A 118 34.56 8.24 -8.51
N CYS A 119 35.49 7.89 -9.40
CA CYS A 119 36.44 6.80 -9.21
C CYS A 119 37.40 7.02 -8.03
N ALA A 120 37.62 8.28 -7.63
CA ALA A 120 38.44 8.63 -6.47
C ALA A 120 37.66 8.51 -5.14
N MET A 121 36.33 8.39 -5.19
CA MET A 121 35.47 8.23 -4.01
C MET A 121 35.36 6.76 -3.62
N THR A 122 35.22 6.52 -2.32
CA THR A 122 34.85 5.21 -1.77
C THR A 122 33.35 4.94 -1.96
N ALA A 123 32.94 3.68 -1.82
CA ALA A 123 31.54 3.31 -1.92
C ALA A 123 30.66 4.08 -0.90
N GLU A 124 31.12 4.28 0.34
CA GLU A 124 30.42 5.03 1.39
C GLU A 124 30.33 6.54 1.09
N GLU A 125 31.28 7.08 0.31
CA GLU A 125 31.23 8.46 -0.15
C GLU A 125 30.25 8.64 -1.31
N ILE A 126 29.95 7.58 -2.08
CA ILE A 126 29.02 7.62 -3.22
C ILE A 126 27.59 7.28 -2.79
N PHE A 127 27.41 6.26 -1.95
CA PHE A 127 26.12 5.67 -1.63
C PHE A 127 25.75 5.78 -0.16
N TYR A 128 24.46 5.94 0.11
CA TYR A 128 23.89 5.61 1.42
C TYR A 128 23.63 4.09 1.52
N ASP A 129 23.65 3.58 2.76
CA ASP A 129 23.20 2.22 3.06
C ASP A 129 21.68 2.11 2.94
N GLY A 130 21.17 1.01 2.37
CA GLY A 130 19.74 0.83 2.11
C GLY A 130 19.42 -0.08 0.93
N ILE A 131 18.12 -0.25 0.67
CA ILE A 131 17.56 -0.97 -0.49
C ILE A 131 17.70 -0.10 -1.75
N GLY A 132 17.91 -0.72 -2.91
CA GLY A 132 18.25 -0.01 -4.14
C GLY A 132 19.56 0.77 -3.98
N ALA A 133 19.85 1.71 -4.89
CA ALA A 133 21.04 2.56 -4.82
C ALA A 133 20.68 4.02 -4.55
N SER A 134 20.74 4.42 -3.28
CA SER A 134 20.61 5.81 -2.85
C SER A 134 21.96 6.51 -2.83
N PHE A 135 22.02 7.77 -3.30
CA PHE A 135 23.27 8.50 -3.49
C PHE A 135 23.48 9.61 -2.47
N THR A 136 24.72 9.78 -2.03
CA THR A 136 25.09 10.84 -1.08
C THR A 136 25.03 12.23 -1.71
N ASN A 137 25.03 13.24 -0.85
CA ASN A 137 25.17 14.65 -1.25
C ASN A 137 26.45 14.90 -2.07
N ALA A 138 27.53 14.16 -1.80
CA ALA A 138 28.82 14.35 -2.45
C ALA A 138 28.81 13.87 -3.90
N ALA A 139 28.17 12.73 -4.18
CA ALA A 139 28.13 12.15 -5.52
C ALA A 139 27.00 12.71 -6.40
N ARG A 140 25.80 12.94 -5.85
CA ARG A 140 24.58 13.20 -6.66
C ARG A 140 24.66 14.41 -7.60
N ASN A 141 25.46 15.43 -7.28
CA ASN A 141 25.63 16.60 -8.15
C ASN A 141 26.45 16.27 -9.42
N LEU A 142 27.18 15.16 -9.42
CA LEU A 142 27.91 14.62 -10.56
C LEU A 142 27.05 13.66 -11.40
N LEU A 143 25.78 13.48 -11.04
CA LEU A 143 24.89 12.47 -11.63
C LEU A 143 23.65 13.09 -12.28
N VAL A 144 22.99 12.29 -13.12
CA VAL A 144 21.68 12.53 -13.76
C VAL A 144 21.51 13.91 -14.43
N PRO A 145 22.47 14.39 -15.24
CA PRO A 145 22.34 15.68 -15.91
C PRO A 145 21.12 15.77 -16.84
N SER A 146 20.62 14.65 -17.39
CA SER A 146 19.42 14.63 -18.23
C SER A 146 18.10 14.82 -17.46
N LEU A 147 18.08 14.61 -16.14
CA LEU A 147 16.88 14.72 -15.31
C LEU A 147 16.82 16.00 -14.47
N ARG A 148 17.61 17.02 -14.80
CA ARG A 148 17.57 18.30 -14.10
C ARG A 148 17.80 19.47 -15.04
N ALA A 149 17.21 20.61 -14.70
CA ALA A 149 17.55 21.87 -15.35
C ALA A 149 18.92 22.38 -14.89
N ALA A 150 19.50 23.33 -15.64
CA ALA A 150 20.83 23.86 -15.34
C ALA A 150 20.90 24.65 -14.00
N ASP A 151 19.77 25.20 -13.55
CA ASP A 151 19.65 25.93 -12.29
C ASP A 151 19.12 25.06 -11.13
N GLU A 152 18.98 23.75 -11.36
CA GLU A 152 18.52 22.79 -10.37
C GLU A 152 19.70 22.02 -9.75
N SER A 153 19.61 21.77 -8.44
CA SER A 153 20.52 20.88 -7.72
C SER A 153 19.79 19.61 -7.33
N VAL A 154 20.46 18.46 -7.40
CA VAL A 154 19.86 17.18 -6.99
C VAL A 154 19.87 17.13 -5.45
N THR A 155 18.71 16.87 -4.85
CA THR A 155 18.52 16.77 -3.39
C THR A 155 18.27 15.35 -2.91
N GLN A 156 17.81 14.43 -3.76
CA GLN A 156 17.77 12.99 -3.51
C GLN A 156 17.81 12.24 -4.83
N LEU A 157 18.42 11.04 -4.82
CA LEU A 157 18.50 10.17 -5.99
C LEU A 157 18.49 8.72 -5.53
N LEU A 158 17.60 7.91 -6.11
CA LEU A 158 17.46 6.48 -5.84
C LEU A 158 17.30 5.74 -7.16
N SER A 159 18.16 4.75 -7.40
CA SER A 159 18.04 3.81 -8.51
C SER A 159 17.50 2.48 -8.03
N CYS A 160 16.42 2.03 -8.67
CA CYS A 160 15.81 0.71 -8.52
C CYS A 160 15.92 -0.05 -9.86
N SER A 161 15.27 -1.21 -10.00
CA SER A 161 15.40 -2.04 -11.21
C SER A 161 14.58 -1.53 -12.40
N LYS A 162 13.46 -0.86 -12.13
CA LYS A 162 12.50 -0.36 -13.12
C LYS A 162 12.33 1.15 -13.11
N PHE A 163 12.48 1.79 -11.95
CA PHE A 163 12.34 3.25 -11.83
C PHE A 163 13.54 3.93 -11.17
N LEU A 164 13.85 5.13 -11.64
CA LEU A 164 14.84 6.03 -11.08
C LEU A 164 14.11 7.24 -10.50
N PHE A 165 14.26 7.47 -9.20
CA PHE A 165 13.64 8.58 -8.47
C PHE A 165 14.65 9.68 -8.23
N CYS A 166 14.35 10.90 -8.66
CA CYS A 166 15.21 12.07 -8.51
C CYS A 166 14.40 13.24 -7.97
N ILE A 167 14.80 13.80 -6.82
CA ILE A 167 14.29 15.09 -6.37
C ILE A 167 15.37 16.13 -6.64
N THR A 168 14.94 17.24 -7.24
CA THR A 168 15.79 18.43 -7.44
C THR A 168 15.20 19.64 -6.74
N GLU A 169 16.05 20.58 -6.33
CA GLU A 169 15.65 21.90 -5.88
C GLU A 169 16.08 22.96 -6.89
N ASN A 170 15.14 23.80 -7.32
CA ASN A 170 15.39 24.89 -8.25
C ASN A 170 15.85 26.18 -7.55
N SER A 171 16.22 27.19 -8.33
CA SER A 171 16.67 28.50 -7.83
C SER A 171 15.67 29.27 -6.96
N ALA A 172 14.39 28.88 -6.97
CA ALA A 172 13.34 29.43 -6.10
C ALA A 172 13.15 28.63 -4.79
N GLY A 173 14.00 27.63 -4.53
CA GLY A 173 13.91 26.75 -3.36
C GLY A 173 12.71 25.80 -3.42
N LYS A 174 12.22 25.47 -4.62
CA LYS A 174 11.11 24.53 -4.82
C LYS A 174 11.63 23.17 -5.25
N SER A 175 11.09 22.13 -4.64
CA SER A 175 11.40 20.73 -4.94
C SER A 175 10.59 20.22 -6.13
N ILE A 176 11.21 19.43 -7.00
CA ILE A 176 10.56 18.77 -8.14
C ILE A 176 10.97 17.31 -8.08
N LEU A 177 9.99 16.41 -7.96
CA LEU A 177 10.22 14.97 -8.10
C LEU A 177 10.14 14.61 -9.58
N ARG A 178 11.11 13.81 -10.04
CA ARG A 178 11.12 13.17 -11.34
C ARG A 178 11.29 11.68 -11.19
N ILE A 179 10.47 10.93 -11.90
CA ILE A 179 10.51 9.47 -11.94
C ILE A 179 10.74 9.07 -13.39
N ALA A 180 11.85 8.40 -13.66
CA ALA A 180 12.18 7.91 -14.99
C ALA A 180 12.06 6.38 -15.02
N GLU A 181 11.41 5.85 -16.05
CA GLU A 181 11.44 4.42 -16.36
C GLU A 181 12.67 4.11 -17.21
N TRP A 182 13.22 2.89 -17.07
CA TRP A 182 14.28 2.41 -17.95
C TRP A 182 13.74 1.49 -19.03
N ASP A 183 13.91 1.89 -20.30
CA ASP A 183 13.47 1.08 -21.45
C ASP A 183 14.49 0.01 -21.88
N GLY A 184 15.62 -0.11 -21.17
CA GLY A 184 16.75 -0.95 -21.52
C GLY A 184 17.93 -0.20 -22.16
N SER A 185 17.74 1.07 -22.55
CA SER A 185 18.75 1.87 -23.25
C SER A 185 18.82 3.34 -22.80
N SER A 186 17.70 3.91 -22.38
CA SER A 186 17.60 5.30 -21.97
C SER A 186 16.48 5.52 -20.95
N TYR A 187 16.49 6.68 -20.30
CA TYR A 187 15.38 7.14 -19.48
C TYR A 187 14.18 7.47 -20.37
N ALA A 188 13.08 6.75 -20.14
CA ALA A 188 11.80 6.89 -20.83
C ALA A 188 10.69 7.26 -19.83
N ASN A 189 9.53 7.65 -20.37
CA ASN A 189 8.31 7.92 -19.60
C ASN A 189 8.52 8.79 -18.35
N VAL A 190 9.35 9.84 -18.48
CA VAL A 190 9.73 10.69 -17.34
C VAL A 190 8.50 11.45 -16.83
N VAL A 191 8.08 11.09 -15.63
CA VAL A 191 7.03 11.79 -14.87
C VAL A 191 7.70 12.86 -14.02
N ALA A 192 7.09 14.04 -13.94
CA ALA A 192 7.56 15.12 -13.08
C ALA A 192 6.40 15.77 -12.35
N THR A 193 6.59 16.07 -11.06
CA THR A 193 5.64 16.92 -10.32
C THR A 193 5.77 18.37 -10.76
N ARG A 194 4.76 19.18 -10.45
CA ARG A 194 4.94 20.64 -10.41
C ARG A 194 5.98 21.03 -9.34
N PRO A 195 6.60 22.22 -9.40
CA PRO A 195 7.46 22.70 -8.33
C PRO A 195 6.71 22.85 -7.00
N GLN A 196 7.13 22.10 -5.99
CA GLN A 196 6.51 22.01 -4.68
C GLN A 196 7.31 22.77 -3.61
N PRO A 197 6.68 23.20 -2.49
CA PRO A 197 7.39 23.83 -1.39
C PRO A 197 8.52 22.96 -0.82
N HIS A 198 8.26 21.66 -0.65
CA HIS A 198 9.20 20.69 -0.13
C HIS A 198 8.78 19.29 -0.59
N LEU A 199 9.75 18.43 -0.88
CA LEU A 199 9.55 17.00 -1.11
C LEU A 199 10.76 16.24 -0.60
N ASN A 200 10.52 15.10 0.04
CA ASN A 200 11.54 14.15 0.43
C ASN A 200 10.97 12.73 0.37
N PHE A 201 11.63 11.77 -0.30
CA PHE A 201 11.23 10.36 -0.20
C PHE A 201 12.08 9.61 0.81
N LEU A 202 11.53 8.57 1.44
CA LEU A 202 12.28 7.67 2.32
C LEU A 202 12.81 6.48 1.51
N PRO A 203 14.13 6.37 1.25
CA PRO A 203 14.66 5.30 0.38
C PRO A 203 14.41 3.88 0.93
N ALA A 204 14.29 3.72 2.24
CA ALA A 204 14.01 2.43 2.86
C ALA A 204 12.61 1.89 2.53
N HIS A 205 11.65 2.78 2.27
CA HIS A 205 10.25 2.47 1.96
C HIS A 205 9.89 2.87 0.52
N SER A 206 10.89 3.00 -0.36
CA SER A 206 10.68 3.33 -1.76
C SER A 206 11.37 2.26 -2.61
N TYR A 207 10.61 1.62 -3.49
CA TYR A 207 11.10 0.57 -4.37
C TYR A 207 10.27 0.53 -5.66
N ASP A 208 10.61 -0.33 -6.61
CA ASP A 208 9.98 -0.38 -7.93
C ASP A 208 8.44 -0.37 -7.89
N GLY A 209 7.89 0.80 -8.23
CA GLY A 209 6.45 1.02 -8.34
C GLY A 209 5.78 1.58 -7.08
N GLU A 210 6.50 1.81 -5.97
CA GLU A 210 5.96 2.36 -4.73
C GLU A 210 6.95 3.33 -4.06
N MET A 211 6.45 4.39 -3.43
CA MET A 211 7.29 5.40 -2.80
C MET A 211 6.61 5.99 -1.57
N GLU A 212 7.36 6.19 -0.50
CA GLU A 212 6.93 7.02 0.63
C GLU A 212 7.44 8.45 0.44
N LEU A 213 6.53 9.40 0.15
CA LEU A 213 6.85 10.78 -0.20
C LEU A 213 6.35 11.75 0.89
N TRP A 214 7.29 12.38 1.57
CA TRP A 214 7.05 13.36 2.62
C TRP A 214 6.85 14.74 2.00
N LEU A 215 5.73 15.37 2.33
CA LEU A 215 5.38 16.74 1.97
C LEU A 215 5.78 17.72 3.10
N SER A 216 5.65 17.26 4.35
CA SER A 216 6.04 17.94 5.59
C SER A 216 6.31 16.90 6.69
N GLU A 217 6.57 17.33 7.92
CA GLU A 217 6.68 16.42 9.08
C GLU A 217 5.37 15.68 9.40
N ASP A 218 4.23 16.28 9.04
CA ASP A 218 2.88 15.82 9.40
C ASP A 218 2.05 15.33 8.19
N ALA A 219 2.65 15.31 6.99
CA ALA A 219 1.98 14.93 5.76
C ALA A 219 2.87 14.06 4.88
N VAL A 220 2.41 12.83 4.64
CA VAL A 220 3.09 11.81 3.84
C VAL A 220 2.11 11.23 2.84
N VAL A 221 2.52 11.10 1.58
CA VAL A 221 1.73 10.44 0.54
C VAL A 221 2.49 9.22 0.05
N TYR A 222 1.76 8.19 -0.39
CA TYR A 222 2.29 6.94 -0.91
C TYR A 222 1.91 6.78 -2.37
N PRO A 223 2.71 7.31 -3.30
CA PRO A 223 2.47 7.10 -4.71
C PRO A 223 2.78 5.68 -5.14
N ARG A 224 1.95 5.14 -6.02
CA ARG A 224 2.09 3.84 -6.64
C ARG A 224 2.06 3.95 -8.16
N TYR A 225 2.80 3.07 -8.82
CA TYR A 225 2.75 2.89 -10.26
C TYR A 225 1.73 1.82 -10.61
N ASP A 226 0.71 2.21 -11.36
CA ASP A 226 -0.15 1.29 -12.09
C ASP A 226 0.14 1.41 -13.60
N ALA A 227 0.07 0.30 -14.34
CA ALA A 227 0.43 0.30 -15.76
C ALA A 227 -0.61 1.02 -16.65
N GLU A 228 -1.87 1.09 -16.21
CA GLU A 228 -2.97 1.73 -16.93
C GLU A 228 -3.11 3.21 -16.54
N VAL A 229 -2.90 3.53 -15.26
CA VAL A 229 -3.09 4.87 -14.68
C VAL A 229 -1.78 5.67 -14.60
N GLY A 230 -0.64 5.00 -14.53
CA GLY A 230 0.67 5.61 -14.25
C GLY A 230 0.89 5.88 -12.76
N TRP A 231 1.80 6.80 -12.46
CA TRP A 231 2.11 7.19 -11.08
C TRP A 231 1.00 8.06 -10.47
N HIS A 232 0.39 7.58 -9.39
CA HIS A 232 -0.71 8.22 -8.70
C HIS A 232 -0.65 7.98 -7.19
N ILE A 233 -1.31 8.82 -6.40
CA ILE A 233 -1.41 8.67 -4.94
C ILE A 233 -2.40 7.54 -4.66
N ASN A 234 -1.92 6.50 -3.99
CA ASN A 234 -2.74 5.34 -3.57
C ASN A 234 -3.26 5.52 -2.12
N HIS A 235 -2.47 6.18 -1.30
CA HIS A 235 -2.69 6.31 0.14
C HIS A 235 -1.97 7.55 0.65
N PHE A 236 -2.46 8.17 1.73
CA PHE A 236 -1.80 9.30 2.36
C PHE A 236 -2.17 9.50 3.83
N PHE A 237 -1.25 10.11 4.58
CA PHE A 237 -1.47 10.60 5.93
C PHE A 237 -1.56 12.13 5.93
N ILE A 238 -2.60 12.65 6.59
CA ILE A 238 -2.80 14.09 6.81
C ILE A 238 -3.21 14.32 8.26
N ASN A 239 -2.41 15.09 9.01
CA ASN A 239 -2.73 15.51 10.39
C ASN A 239 -3.29 14.37 11.27
N ASP A 240 -2.56 13.26 11.33
CA ASP A 240 -2.89 12.02 12.07
C ASP A 240 -4.02 11.13 11.48
N SER A 241 -4.71 11.53 10.40
CA SER A 241 -5.63 10.63 9.68
C SER A 241 -4.89 9.84 8.60
N ASN A 242 -5.04 8.52 8.62
CA ASN A 242 -4.59 7.61 7.58
C ASN A 242 -5.73 7.42 6.57
N LEU A 243 -5.50 7.67 5.28
CA LEU A 243 -6.51 7.59 4.23
C LEU A 243 -6.07 6.71 3.06
N VAL A 244 -6.79 5.62 2.85
CA VAL A 244 -6.60 4.70 1.72
C VAL A 244 -7.59 5.04 0.62
N VAL A 245 -7.09 5.28 -0.59
CA VAL A 245 -7.89 5.78 -1.70
C VAL A 245 -8.23 4.66 -2.67
N PHE A 246 -9.53 4.48 -2.90
CA PHE A 246 -10.06 3.65 -3.98
C PHE A 246 -10.82 4.51 -4.97
N GLN A 247 -11.19 3.91 -6.11
CA GLN A 247 -11.89 4.64 -7.17
C GLN A 247 -13.22 5.24 -6.69
N ASN A 248 -13.97 4.51 -5.86
CA ASN A 248 -15.34 4.84 -5.44
C ASN A 248 -15.54 4.89 -3.92
N ARG A 249 -14.45 4.88 -3.13
CA ARG A 249 -14.50 5.07 -1.68
C ARG A 249 -13.14 5.46 -1.12
N ILE A 250 -13.14 5.97 0.10
CA ILE A 250 -11.96 6.22 0.92
C ILE A 250 -12.16 5.51 2.25
N ILE A 251 -11.10 4.90 2.78
CA ILE A 251 -11.08 4.33 4.12
C ILE A 251 -10.24 5.24 5.01
N GLU A 252 -10.82 5.69 6.13
CA GLU A 252 -10.10 6.31 7.24
C GLU A 252 -9.59 5.25 8.22
N GLY A 253 -8.36 5.41 8.71
CA GLY A 253 -7.76 4.52 9.70
C GLY A 253 -6.68 3.59 9.16
N GLU A 254 -6.13 2.74 10.03
CA GLU A 254 -5.12 1.76 9.66
C GLU A 254 -5.77 0.51 9.07
N ILE A 255 -5.19 -0.01 7.98
CA ILE A 255 -5.60 -1.29 7.37
C ILE A 255 -5.45 -2.46 8.37
N GLU A 256 -4.63 -2.31 9.42
CA GLU A 256 -4.40 -3.37 10.41
C GLU A 256 -5.56 -3.56 11.41
N GLU A 257 -6.47 -2.59 11.50
CA GLU A 257 -7.71 -2.65 12.30
C GLU A 257 -8.89 -2.95 11.37
N TRP A 258 -9.18 -4.23 11.11
CA TRP A 258 -10.29 -4.60 10.25
C TRP A 258 -11.62 -4.49 10.99
N TYR A 259 -12.25 -3.33 10.83
CA TYR A 259 -13.50 -2.95 11.48
C TYR A 259 -14.66 -3.89 11.10
N GLN A 260 -15.45 -4.29 12.10
CA GLN A 260 -16.69 -5.06 11.92
C GLN A 260 -17.85 -4.19 11.40
N ASP A 261 -17.61 -2.88 11.26
CA ASP A 261 -18.52 -1.91 10.69
C ASP A 261 -17.87 -1.15 9.52
N ASN A 262 -18.61 -0.19 8.96
CA ASN A 262 -18.13 0.66 7.88
C ASN A 262 -18.14 2.16 8.26
N ASN A 263 -17.95 2.47 9.55
CA ASN A 263 -17.98 3.86 10.02
C ASN A 263 -16.84 4.70 9.44
N SER A 264 -15.68 4.07 9.25
CA SER A 264 -14.49 4.68 8.64
C SER A 264 -14.50 4.64 7.11
N GLU A 265 -15.57 4.14 6.48
CA GLU A 265 -15.72 4.10 5.02
C GLU A 265 -16.54 5.31 4.52
N HIS A 266 -15.96 6.02 3.56
CA HIS A 266 -16.55 7.17 2.88
C HIS A 266 -16.84 6.81 1.43
N TYR A 267 -18.11 6.65 1.07
CA TYR A 267 -18.51 6.17 -0.26
C TYR A 267 -18.74 7.32 -1.23
N GLY A 268 -18.14 7.23 -2.41
CA GLY A 268 -18.23 8.26 -3.44
C GLY A 268 -16.98 8.28 -4.30
N ARG A 269 -17.07 8.95 -5.45
CA ARG A 269 -15.93 9.02 -6.36
C ARG A 269 -15.01 10.16 -5.94
N LEU A 270 -13.77 9.86 -5.58
CA LEU A 270 -12.79 10.89 -5.29
C LEU A 270 -12.45 11.70 -6.55
N THR A 271 -12.61 13.01 -6.49
CA THR A 271 -12.27 13.94 -7.58
C THR A 271 -10.98 14.72 -7.35
N LEU A 272 -10.33 14.53 -6.20
CA LEU A 272 -9.01 15.09 -5.90
C LEU A 272 -8.01 14.64 -6.98
N PRO A 273 -7.27 15.56 -7.62
CA PRO A 273 -6.19 15.19 -8.52
C PRO A 273 -5.13 14.40 -7.76
N HIS A 274 -4.98 13.12 -8.10
CA HIS A 274 -4.06 12.21 -7.43
C HIS A 274 -2.96 11.69 -8.37
N SER A 275 -2.97 12.04 -9.67
CA SER A 275 -1.79 11.82 -10.54
C SER A 275 -0.64 12.73 -10.12
N LEU A 276 0.59 12.20 -10.07
CA LEU A 276 1.77 12.98 -9.69
C LEU A 276 2.07 14.16 -10.63
N THR A 277 1.60 14.11 -11.87
CA THR A 277 1.80 15.21 -12.84
C THR A 277 0.84 16.38 -12.63
N ASP A 278 -0.35 16.10 -12.09
CA ASP A 278 -1.43 17.07 -11.97
C ASP A 278 -1.58 17.63 -10.55
N VAL A 279 -1.21 16.85 -9.54
CA VAL A 279 -1.33 17.23 -8.13
C VAL A 279 -0.47 18.46 -7.80
N ASP A 280 -1.07 19.38 -7.04
CA ASP A 280 -0.38 20.49 -6.42
C ASP A 280 -0.34 20.26 -4.91
N PHE A 281 0.81 19.80 -4.41
CA PHE A 281 0.96 19.48 -2.99
C PHE A 281 0.91 20.73 -2.10
N ALA A 282 1.12 21.94 -2.65
CA ALA A 282 0.96 23.18 -1.90
C ALA A 282 -0.48 23.46 -1.48
N THR A 283 -1.46 22.89 -2.20
CA THR A 283 -2.89 23.00 -1.92
C THR A 283 -3.51 21.64 -1.60
N PHE A 284 -2.69 20.65 -1.24
CA PHE A 284 -3.19 19.33 -0.87
C PHE A 284 -4.03 19.44 0.41
N PRO A 285 -5.17 18.74 0.50
CA PRO A 285 -6.00 18.77 1.70
C PRO A 285 -5.19 18.36 2.92
N GLN A 286 -5.51 18.98 4.06
CA GLN A 286 -4.84 18.78 5.34
C GLN A 286 -5.78 18.20 6.39
N THR A 287 -7.09 18.12 6.11
CA THR A 287 -8.07 17.51 7.02
C THR A 287 -8.96 16.54 6.25
N LEU A 288 -9.58 15.59 6.98
CA LEU A 288 -10.59 14.70 6.39
C LEU A 288 -11.71 15.50 5.72
N ASP A 289 -12.26 16.53 6.39
CA ASP A 289 -13.30 17.40 5.81
C ASP A 289 -12.88 18.02 4.47
N GLU A 290 -11.61 18.43 4.33
CA GLU A 290 -11.08 18.97 3.08
C GLU A 290 -10.97 17.89 2.00
N VAL A 291 -10.65 16.64 2.37
CA VAL A 291 -10.65 15.50 1.46
C VAL A 291 -12.08 15.15 1.02
N LEU A 292 -13.03 15.06 1.96
CA LEU A 292 -14.43 14.74 1.68
C LEU A 292 -15.10 15.81 0.81
N ALA A 293 -14.63 17.06 0.85
CA ALA A 293 -15.07 18.10 -0.08
C ALA A 293 -14.74 17.79 -1.56
N TYR A 294 -13.80 16.86 -1.83
CA TYR A 294 -13.50 16.34 -3.17
C TYR A 294 -14.30 15.07 -3.53
N MET A 295 -15.17 14.56 -2.66
CA MET A 295 -15.97 13.38 -2.97
C MET A 295 -17.19 13.76 -3.83
N ASP A 296 -17.33 13.11 -4.97
CA ASP A 296 -18.54 13.13 -5.77
C ASP A 296 -19.48 12.02 -5.28
N TYR A 297 -20.50 12.45 -4.54
CA TYR A 297 -21.53 11.59 -3.97
C TYR A 297 -22.70 11.32 -4.93
N THR A 298 -22.58 11.66 -6.21
CA THR A 298 -23.68 11.46 -7.17
C THR A 298 -24.11 9.99 -7.22
N GLY A 299 -25.37 9.74 -6.87
CA GLY A 299 -25.96 8.41 -6.87
C GLY A 299 -25.63 7.57 -5.63
N VAL A 300 -24.80 8.06 -4.71
CA VAL A 300 -24.52 7.37 -3.44
C VAL A 300 -25.73 7.46 -2.52
N ALA A 301 -26.07 6.35 -1.87
CA ALA A 301 -27.06 6.29 -0.80
C ALA A 301 -26.66 5.25 0.25
N CYS A 302 -27.27 5.31 1.44
CA CYS A 302 -27.21 4.24 2.42
C CYS A 302 -28.54 4.10 3.17
N THR A 303 -28.75 2.95 3.82
CA THR A 303 -29.93 2.75 4.69
C THR A 303 -29.89 3.70 5.88
N ALA A 304 -31.00 4.40 6.14
CA ALA A 304 -31.05 5.45 7.15
C ALA A 304 -31.36 4.95 8.56
N HIS A 305 -31.83 3.71 8.70
CA HIS A 305 -32.19 3.10 9.97
C HIS A 305 -32.20 1.57 9.89
N ASP A 306 -32.25 0.92 11.05
CA ASP A 306 -32.40 -0.53 11.17
C ASP A 306 -33.72 -1.04 10.60
N ASP A 307 -33.75 -2.33 10.30
CA ASP A 307 -34.89 -3.01 9.70
C ASP A 307 -35.34 -2.39 8.37
N THR A 308 -34.41 -1.74 7.63
CA THR A 308 -34.72 -1.16 6.33
C THR A 308 -35.04 -2.28 5.33
N PRO A 309 -36.27 -2.35 4.78
CA PRO A 309 -36.67 -3.44 3.91
C PRO A 309 -36.13 -3.27 2.49
N LEU A 310 -35.46 -4.30 1.97
CA LEU A 310 -35.08 -4.42 0.56
C LEU A 310 -36.15 -5.21 -0.20
N TYR A 311 -36.59 -4.73 -1.35
CA TYR A 311 -37.66 -5.37 -2.14
C TYR A 311 -37.16 -5.87 -3.49
N ALA A 312 -37.75 -6.97 -3.97
CA ALA A 312 -37.48 -7.47 -5.33
C ALA A 312 -38.02 -6.51 -6.44
N ALA A 313 -39.11 -5.82 -6.13
CA ALA A 313 -39.77 -4.81 -6.97
C ALA A 313 -40.63 -3.90 -6.06
N PRO A 314 -41.05 -2.71 -6.50
CA PRO A 314 -41.91 -1.81 -5.70
C PRO A 314 -43.20 -2.45 -5.15
N ASP A 315 -43.76 -3.44 -5.84
CA ASP A 315 -44.92 -4.24 -5.44
C ASP A 315 -44.56 -5.70 -5.12
N GLY A 316 -43.27 -6.02 -5.07
CA GLY A 316 -42.72 -7.34 -4.83
C GLY A 316 -42.61 -7.71 -3.35
N GLY A 317 -42.08 -8.92 -3.10
CA GLY A 317 -41.74 -9.38 -1.76
C GLY A 317 -40.50 -8.70 -1.20
N VAL A 318 -40.40 -8.66 0.13
CA VAL A 318 -39.18 -8.27 0.85
C VAL A 318 -38.16 -9.40 0.70
N LEU A 319 -36.93 -9.02 0.33
CA LEU A 319 -35.77 -9.89 0.20
C LEU A 319 -35.02 -10.01 1.53
N ALA A 320 -34.76 -8.86 2.15
CA ALA A 320 -33.96 -8.74 3.36
C ALA A 320 -34.38 -7.51 4.17
N TYR A 321 -33.99 -7.49 5.44
CA TYR A 321 -34.03 -6.34 6.33
C TYR A 321 -32.59 -5.96 6.68
N CYS A 322 -32.21 -4.73 6.35
CA CYS A 322 -30.85 -4.23 6.50
C CYS A 322 -30.69 -3.41 7.78
N TYR A 323 -29.48 -3.46 8.33
CA TYR A 323 -29.00 -2.54 9.36
C TYR A 323 -28.82 -1.13 8.79
N THR A 324 -28.48 -0.18 9.64
CA THR A 324 -28.19 1.21 9.29
C THR A 324 -26.85 1.32 8.56
N ARG A 325 -26.73 2.28 7.62
CA ARG A 325 -25.52 2.60 6.84
C ARG A 325 -25.07 1.57 5.80
N VAL A 326 -25.94 0.66 5.35
CA VAL A 326 -25.62 -0.25 4.22
C VAL A 326 -25.42 0.56 2.94
N PRO A 327 -24.22 0.56 2.33
CA PRO A 327 -23.91 1.43 1.20
C PRO A 327 -24.50 0.88 -0.10
N MET A 328 -24.97 1.79 -0.95
CA MET A 328 -25.58 1.44 -2.24
C MET A 328 -25.46 2.57 -3.27
N VAL A 329 -25.61 2.20 -4.54
CA VAL A 329 -25.69 3.15 -5.66
C VAL A 329 -27.10 3.15 -6.24
N VAL A 330 -27.71 4.32 -6.37
CA VAL A 330 -29.01 4.51 -7.03
C VAL A 330 -28.86 4.37 -8.53
N ILE A 331 -29.56 3.38 -9.11
CA ILE A 331 -29.55 3.07 -10.53
C ILE A 331 -30.70 3.77 -11.26
N SER A 332 -31.89 3.78 -10.67
CA SER A 332 -33.07 4.43 -11.25
C SER A 332 -34.09 4.86 -10.21
N GLU A 333 -34.97 5.78 -10.59
CA GLU A 333 -36.02 6.32 -9.72
C GLU A 333 -37.42 6.05 -10.30
N SER A 334 -38.36 5.67 -9.44
CA SER A 334 -39.76 5.49 -9.81
C SER A 334 -40.69 5.94 -8.67
N GLY A 335 -41.05 7.23 -8.67
CA GLY A 335 -41.85 7.82 -7.59
C GLY A 335 -41.09 7.78 -6.26
N ASP A 336 -41.71 7.17 -5.24
CA ASP A 336 -41.10 7.01 -3.90
C ASP A 336 -40.08 5.87 -3.84
N TRP A 337 -39.83 5.18 -4.95
CA TRP A 337 -38.94 4.04 -5.02
C TRP A 337 -37.62 4.37 -5.68
N ARG A 338 -36.56 3.74 -5.19
CA ARG A 338 -35.22 3.76 -5.77
C ARG A 338 -34.82 2.34 -6.10
N GLU A 339 -34.44 2.13 -7.34
CA GLU A 339 -33.72 0.92 -7.72
C GLU A 339 -32.25 1.14 -7.38
N VAL A 340 -31.68 0.23 -6.61
CA VAL A 340 -30.34 0.38 -6.04
C VAL A 340 -29.49 -0.85 -6.32
N GLN A 341 -28.18 -0.66 -6.32
CA GLN A 341 -27.16 -1.70 -6.43
C GLN A 341 -26.33 -1.69 -5.14
N LEU A 342 -26.29 -2.82 -4.44
CA LEU A 342 -25.38 -3.07 -3.32
C LEU A 342 -24.22 -3.91 -3.85
N GLY A 343 -22.98 -3.52 -3.57
CA GLY A 343 -21.80 -4.17 -4.12
C GLY A 343 -21.61 -3.96 -5.63
N GLY A 344 -20.71 -4.73 -6.23
CA GLY A 344 -20.39 -4.65 -7.66
C GLY A 344 -21.49 -5.18 -8.58
N ASP A 345 -21.42 -4.83 -9.87
CA ASP A 345 -22.41 -5.24 -10.87
C ASP A 345 -22.49 -6.76 -11.08
N ALA A 346 -21.37 -7.47 -10.91
CA ALA A 346 -21.28 -8.91 -11.17
C ALA A 346 -21.76 -9.76 -9.98
N ASP A 347 -21.33 -9.38 -8.78
CA ASP A 347 -21.48 -10.19 -7.55
C ASP A 347 -22.20 -9.43 -6.42
N GLY A 348 -23.00 -8.42 -6.79
CA GLY A 348 -23.81 -7.62 -5.88
C GLY A 348 -25.30 -7.98 -5.89
N LEU A 349 -26.10 -7.16 -5.21
CA LEU A 349 -27.56 -7.27 -5.14
C LEU A 349 -28.23 -6.03 -5.74
N ARG A 350 -29.05 -6.23 -6.78
CA ARG A 350 -29.94 -5.20 -7.32
C ARG A 350 -31.34 -5.36 -6.74
N CYS A 351 -31.86 -4.32 -6.11
CA CYS A 351 -33.15 -4.35 -5.44
C CYS A 351 -33.83 -2.97 -5.44
N TRP A 352 -35.00 -2.88 -4.80
CA TRP A 352 -35.78 -1.67 -4.66
C TRP A 352 -35.94 -1.29 -3.18
N VAL A 353 -35.74 -0.01 -2.87
CA VAL A 353 -35.89 0.55 -1.52
C VAL A 353 -36.74 1.81 -1.61
N ARG A 354 -37.47 2.15 -0.54
CA ARG A 354 -38.19 3.41 -0.50
C ARG A 354 -37.21 4.54 -0.24
N ALA A 355 -37.40 5.66 -0.93
CA ALA A 355 -36.58 6.85 -0.74
C ALA A 355 -36.63 7.40 0.69
N ALA A 356 -37.72 7.14 1.43
CA ALA A 356 -37.85 7.58 2.82
C ALA A 356 -36.97 6.80 3.81
N ASP A 357 -36.47 5.62 3.40
CA ASP A 357 -35.66 4.72 4.24
C ASP A 357 -34.16 4.88 3.91
N LEU A 358 -33.79 5.87 3.07
CA LEU A 358 -32.44 6.11 2.59
C LEU A 358 -31.93 7.51 2.95
N ALA A 359 -30.64 7.60 3.27
CA ALA A 359 -29.86 8.82 3.19
C ALA A 359 -29.18 8.91 1.82
N PHE A 360 -28.99 10.12 1.29
CA PHE A 360 -28.48 10.33 -0.07
C PHE A 360 -27.30 11.29 -0.09
N GLY A 361 -26.38 11.07 -1.01
CA GLY A 361 -25.29 12.00 -1.27
C GLY A 361 -24.41 12.18 -0.02
N ALA A 362 -23.98 13.42 0.23
CA ALA A 362 -23.19 13.76 1.42
C ALA A 362 -23.92 13.53 2.76
N ASP A 363 -25.25 13.36 2.77
CA ASP A 363 -25.98 13.08 4.02
C ASP A 363 -25.61 11.69 4.58
N THR A 364 -25.06 10.79 3.76
CA THR A 364 -24.62 9.46 4.20
C THR A 364 -23.48 9.52 5.23
N GLU A 365 -22.66 10.58 5.21
CA GLU A 365 -21.58 10.80 6.17
C GLU A 365 -22.08 11.05 7.60
N ASN A 366 -23.37 11.40 7.76
CA ASN A 366 -23.98 11.64 9.07
C ASN A 366 -24.72 10.41 9.63
N VAL A 367 -24.68 9.28 8.91
CA VAL A 367 -25.36 8.04 9.30
C VAL A 367 -24.37 7.16 10.03
N VAL A 368 -24.72 6.72 11.24
CA VAL A 368 -23.88 5.83 12.06
C VAL A 368 -24.22 4.38 11.73
N CYS A 369 -23.19 3.55 11.54
CA CYS A 369 -23.35 2.13 11.28
C CYS A 369 -23.93 1.40 12.49
N THR A 370 -24.71 0.34 12.24
CA THR A 370 -25.25 -0.56 13.27
C THR A 370 -25.02 -2.03 12.91
N PHE A 371 -23.97 -2.34 12.15
CA PHE A 371 -23.63 -3.72 11.83
C PHE A 371 -23.21 -4.43 13.12
N PRO A 372 -23.73 -5.63 13.40
CA PRO A 372 -23.36 -6.36 14.60
C PRO A 372 -21.95 -6.95 14.44
N THR A 373 -21.20 -6.96 15.53
CA THR A 373 -19.97 -7.75 15.64
C THR A 373 -20.28 -9.24 15.58
N HIS A 374 -19.32 -10.03 15.10
CA HIS A 374 -19.45 -11.48 15.05
C HIS A 374 -18.11 -12.19 15.19
N GLU A 375 -18.15 -13.43 15.69
CA GLU A 375 -17.04 -14.37 15.61
C GLU A 375 -17.30 -15.39 14.50
N GLU A 376 -16.31 -15.57 13.63
CA GLU A 376 -16.34 -16.61 12.61
C GLU A 376 -16.19 -18.01 13.25
N VAL A 377 -17.15 -18.90 12.99
CA VAL A 377 -17.07 -20.28 13.49
C VAL A 377 -16.18 -21.07 12.54
N ASP A 378 -14.96 -21.39 12.98
CA ASP A 378 -13.87 -22.15 12.30
C ASP A 378 -14.35 -23.42 11.54
N ARG A 379 -14.99 -23.19 10.40
CA ARG A 379 -15.55 -24.15 9.45
C ARG A 379 -15.37 -23.49 8.09
N ALA A 380 -14.97 -24.26 7.09
CA ALA A 380 -14.89 -23.80 5.70
C ALA A 380 -16.29 -23.45 5.15
N GLN A 381 -16.85 -22.36 5.64
CA GLN A 381 -18.12 -21.76 5.21
C GLN A 381 -17.82 -20.72 4.15
N GLU A 382 -18.79 -20.49 3.29
CA GLU A 382 -18.68 -19.55 2.18
C GLU A 382 -19.90 -18.63 2.21
N ALA A 383 -19.70 -17.36 1.90
CA ALA A 383 -20.79 -16.49 1.47
C ALA A 383 -20.99 -16.70 -0.03
N VAL A 384 -22.25 -16.86 -0.43
CA VAL A 384 -22.61 -17.09 -1.84
C VAL A 384 -23.36 -15.89 -2.37
N SER A 385 -22.82 -15.24 -3.39
CA SER A 385 -23.47 -14.12 -4.08
C SER A 385 -24.72 -14.57 -4.84
N PHE A 386 -25.53 -13.58 -5.24
CA PHE A 386 -26.71 -13.81 -6.07
C PHE A 386 -26.38 -14.29 -7.50
N SER A 387 -25.13 -14.15 -7.95
CA SER A 387 -24.62 -14.73 -9.20
C SER A 387 -24.22 -16.21 -9.06
N GLY A 388 -24.06 -16.69 -7.81
CA GLY A 388 -23.59 -18.03 -7.49
C GLY A 388 -22.08 -18.13 -7.24
N LYS A 389 -21.32 -17.03 -7.31
CA LYS A 389 -19.91 -16.97 -6.86
C LYS A 389 -19.88 -17.15 -5.35
N ALA A 390 -19.03 -18.07 -4.88
CA ALA A 390 -18.80 -18.33 -3.47
C ALA A 390 -17.43 -17.78 -3.06
N LEU A 391 -17.38 -17.09 -1.92
CA LEU A 391 -16.14 -16.63 -1.29
C LEU A 391 -16.03 -17.23 0.11
N PRO A 392 -14.84 -17.72 0.51
CA PRO A 392 -14.64 -18.25 1.85
C PRO A 392 -14.80 -17.14 2.89
N LEU A 393 -15.52 -17.45 3.97
CA LEU A 393 -15.48 -16.67 5.19
C LEU A 393 -14.15 -16.98 5.88
N ALA A 394 -13.17 -16.11 5.66
CA ALA A 394 -11.81 -16.29 6.13
C ALA A 394 -11.51 -15.29 7.25
N LYS A 395 -10.97 -15.83 8.35
CA LYS A 395 -10.67 -15.04 9.55
C LYS A 395 -9.73 -13.88 9.21
N GLY A 396 -10.13 -12.68 9.64
CA GLY A 396 -9.37 -11.46 9.42
C GLY A 396 -9.61 -10.81 8.06
N CYS A 397 -10.72 -11.16 7.39
CA CYS A 397 -11.22 -10.44 6.22
C CYS A 397 -12.38 -9.52 6.60
N ALA A 398 -12.55 -8.39 5.88
CA ALA A 398 -13.60 -7.40 6.12
C ALA A 398 -15.00 -7.90 5.69
N TRP A 399 -15.53 -8.89 6.42
CA TRP A 399 -16.89 -9.41 6.26
C TRP A 399 -17.85 -8.70 7.21
N TRP A 400 -18.80 -7.96 6.66
CA TRP A 400 -19.84 -7.28 7.41
C TRP A 400 -21.19 -7.98 7.28
N MET A 401 -21.86 -8.16 8.41
CA MET A 401 -23.25 -8.58 8.45
C MET A 401 -24.15 -7.37 8.22
N ILE A 402 -24.62 -7.18 6.99
CA ILE A 402 -25.36 -5.97 6.58
C ILE A 402 -26.87 -6.12 6.68
N GLY A 403 -27.37 -7.32 6.97
CA GLY A 403 -28.79 -7.54 7.20
C GLY A 403 -29.16 -9.01 7.35
N THR A 404 -30.47 -9.26 7.44
CA THR A 404 -31.05 -10.61 7.54
C THR A 404 -32.02 -10.86 6.40
N MET A 405 -31.88 -12.01 5.75
CA MET A 405 -32.78 -12.50 4.70
C MET A 405 -34.11 -12.97 5.31
N ALA A 406 -35.16 -13.06 4.49
CA ALA A 406 -36.49 -13.49 4.95
C ALA A 406 -36.54 -14.94 5.51
N ASP A 407 -35.58 -15.79 5.16
CA ASP A 407 -35.43 -17.16 5.67
C ASP A 407 -34.56 -17.28 6.94
N GLY A 408 -33.99 -16.15 7.39
CA GLY A 408 -33.13 -16.07 8.58
C GLY A 408 -31.64 -16.21 8.30
N ASP A 409 -31.22 -16.42 7.05
CA ASP A 409 -29.80 -16.35 6.68
C ASP A 409 -29.31 -14.89 6.70
N TYR A 410 -28.01 -14.69 6.83
CA TYR A 410 -27.43 -13.36 6.86
C TYR A 410 -27.09 -12.85 5.46
N LEU A 411 -27.39 -11.58 5.22
CA LEU A 411 -26.88 -10.83 4.10
C LEU A 411 -25.51 -10.27 4.48
N MET A 412 -24.49 -10.67 3.72
CA MET A 412 -23.09 -10.36 3.97
C MET A 412 -22.56 -9.43 2.89
N MET A 413 -21.71 -8.49 3.30
CA MET A 413 -20.89 -7.67 2.42
C MET A 413 -19.43 -7.93 2.69
N PHE A 414 -18.63 -8.06 1.63
CA PHE A 414 -17.18 -8.11 1.73
C PHE A 414 -16.59 -6.96 0.93
N ALA A 415 -15.79 -6.13 1.58
CA ALA A 415 -15.09 -5.02 0.96
C ALA A 415 -13.60 -5.36 0.86
N ASP A 416 -13.12 -5.65 -0.35
CA ASP A 416 -11.68 -5.77 -0.65
C ASP A 416 -11.21 -4.54 -1.44
N ASN A 417 -9.91 -4.46 -1.68
CA ASN A 417 -9.19 -3.36 -2.31
C ASN A 417 -9.75 -2.92 -3.67
N GLU A 418 -10.56 -3.71 -4.38
CA GLU A 418 -11.07 -3.32 -5.71
C GLU A 418 -12.53 -3.68 -5.98
N GLU A 419 -13.14 -4.57 -5.19
CA GLU A 419 -14.50 -5.07 -5.41
C GLU A 419 -15.27 -5.20 -4.10
N ILE A 420 -16.55 -4.81 -4.11
CA ILE A 420 -17.46 -5.05 -3.00
C ILE A 420 -18.38 -6.22 -3.41
N PHE A 421 -18.26 -7.33 -2.70
CA PHE A 421 -19.09 -8.52 -2.88
C PHE A 421 -20.30 -8.47 -1.96
N VAL A 422 -21.47 -8.92 -2.44
CA VAL A 422 -22.67 -9.10 -1.60
C VAL A 422 -23.23 -10.50 -1.80
N GLY A 423 -23.40 -11.23 -0.70
CA GLY A 423 -23.92 -12.59 -0.74
C GLY A 423 -24.63 -12.99 0.53
N THR A 424 -25.07 -14.25 0.57
CA THR A 424 -25.76 -14.82 1.73
C THR A 424 -24.89 -15.86 2.42
N ALA A 425 -24.91 -15.88 3.74
CA ALA A 425 -24.29 -16.92 4.55
C ALA A 425 -25.31 -17.49 5.55
N PRO A 426 -25.27 -18.80 5.82
CA PRO A 426 -26.22 -19.41 6.76
C PRO A 426 -26.00 -18.85 8.16
N ALA A 427 -27.08 -18.66 8.94
CA ALA A 427 -26.96 -18.11 10.29
C ALA A 427 -26.00 -18.91 11.20
N SER A 428 -25.84 -20.20 10.93
CA SER A 428 -24.91 -21.09 11.65
C SER A 428 -23.42 -20.87 11.34
N ALA A 429 -23.08 -20.00 10.38
CA ALA A 429 -21.70 -19.66 10.04
C ALA A 429 -21.03 -18.77 11.11
N PHE A 430 -21.83 -18.10 11.94
CA PHE A 430 -21.35 -17.13 12.92
C PHE A 430 -21.77 -17.52 14.33
N SER A 431 -20.97 -17.09 15.30
CA SER A 431 -21.28 -17.14 16.74
C SER A 431 -20.91 -15.82 17.38
N GLY A 432 -21.26 -15.65 18.67
CA GLY A 432 -20.84 -14.45 19.40
C GLY A 432 -21.38 -13.14 18.79
N ILE A 433 -22.56 -13.18 18.15
CA ILE A 433 -23.18 -11.98 17.59
C ILE A 433 -23.39 -10.97 18.72
N GLY A 434 -22.67 -9.85 18.62
CA GLY A 434 -22.66 -8.79 19.63
C GLY A 434 -23.39 -7.54 19.17
N GLU A 435 -23.26 -6.50 19.97
CA GLU A 435 -23.65 -5.13 19.58
C GLU A 435 -22.63 -4.60 18.57
N THR A 436 -22.95 -3.48 17.91
CA THR A 436 -22.00 -2.75 17.07
C THR A 436 -20.85 -2.25 17.96
N GLU A 437 -19.62 -2.41 17.49
CA GLU A 437 -18.45 -1.79 18.14
C GLU A 437 -18.59 -0.27 18.00
N ASP A 438 -18.68 0.44 19.12
CA ASP A 438 -18.43 1.88 19.13
C ASP A 438 -16.90 2.05 19.22
N ASP A 439 -16.30 2.90 18.37
CA ASP A 439 -14.86 3.23 18.39
C ASP A 439 -14.37 3.85 19.73
N ASP A 440 -15.28 4.09 20.67
CA ASP A 440 -15.03 4.64 21.99
C ASP A 440 -14.87 3.51 23.03
N ASP A 441 -13.62 3.28 23.45
CA ASP A 441 -13.15 2.48 24.59
C ASP A 441 -12.45 1.15 24.24
N TRP A 442 -11.29 1.24 23.58
CA TRP A 442 -10.14 0.42 24.01
C TRP A 442 -9.57 1.04 25.30
N ASP A 443 -10.37 1.02 26.37
CA ASP A 443 -9.82 1.17 27.71
C ASP A 443 -8.84 0.02 27.89
N ASP A 444 -7.59 0.37 28.19
CA ASP A 444 -6.51 -0.52 28.60
C ASP A 444 -7.01 -1.44 29.72
N GLU A 445 -7.61 -2.60 29.40
CA GLU A 445 -7.70 -3.68 30.36
C GLU A 445 -6.28 -4.22 30.55
N ASP A 446 -5.65 -3.70 31.60
CA ASP A 446 -4.46 -4.19 32.27
C ASP A 446 -4.30 -5.72 32.11
N ASP A 447 -3.51 -6.14 31.12
CA ASP A 447 -2.94 -7.49 31.09
C ASP A 447 -1.81 -7.55 32.13
N ASP A 448 -2.24 -7.76 33.37
CA ASP A 448 -1.44 -8.19 34.51
C ASP A 448 -0.98 -9.65 34.26
N TRP A 449 0.11 -9.85 33.49
CA TRP A 449 0.87 -11.13 33.45
C TRP A 449 2.40 -10.96 33.34
#